data_AF-A0A6A5ZJ51-F1
#
_entry.id   AF-A0A6A5ZJ51-F1
#
_cell.length_a   1.000
_cell.length_b   1.000
_cell.length_c   1.000
_cell.angle_alpha   90.00
_cell.angle_beta   90.00
_cell.angle_gamma   90.00
#
_symmetry.space_group_name_H-M   'P 1'
#
loop_
_entity.id
_entity.type
_entity.pdbx_description
1 polymer ?
#
loop_
_entity_poly.entity_id
_entity_poly.type
_entity_poly.pdbx_seq_one_letter_code
_entity_poly.pdbx_strand_id
1 'polypeptide(L)' 'IQPQLLVSDDFNALKEKWPKHSPERPQVERLMKGPVSRYRRRAVQGGGFWGESDESFPMAVYSFENRTREKARI' A
#
# COMPACT_ATOMS: atom_id res chain seq x y z
N ILE A 1 10.95 -18.66 2.55
CA ILE A 1 10.12 -18.07 1.47
C ILE A 1 10.40 -16.57 1.49
N GLN A 2 10.94 -16.01 0.42
CA GLN A 2 11.21 -14.57 0.37
C GLN A 2 9.87 -13.82 0.29
N PRO A 3 9.69 -12.70 1.01
CA PRO A 3 8.46 -11.91 0.90
C PRO A 3 8.38 -11.33 -0.52
N GLN A 4 7.23 -11.46 -1.17
CA GLN A 4 6.97 -10.74 -2.41
C GLN A 4 6.89 -9.25 -2.08
N LEU A 5 7.82 -8.47 -2.62
CA LEU A 5 7.90 -7.03 -2.45
C LEU A 5 7.27 -6.35 -3.66
N LEU A 6 6.49 -5.30 -3.40
CA LEU A 6 5.88 -4.44 -4.40
C LEU A 6 6.30 -2.99 -4.13
N VAL A 7 6.84 -2.32 -5.14
CA VAL A 7 7.05 -0.87 -5.12
C VAL A 7 5.93 -0.26 -5.95
N SER A 8 5.17 0.66 -5.36
CA SER A 8 3.96 1.26 -5.96
C SER A 8 3.74 2.66 -5.38
N ASP A 9 2.77 3.40 -5.93
CA ASP A 9 2.18 4.54 -5.24
C ASP A 9 1.74 4.15 -3.82
N ASP A 10 1.86 5.07 -2.87
CA ASP A 10 1.37 4.87 -1.52
C ASP A 10 -0.16 4.80 -1.54
N PHE A 11 -0.66 3.58 -1.45
CA PHE A 11 -2.08 3.26 -1.38
C PHE A 11 -2.81 4.02 -0.26
N ASN A 12 -2.14 4.34 0.85
CA ASN A 12 -2.73 5.13 1.93
C ASN A 12 -2.89 6.59 1.51
N ALA A 13 -1.85 7.17 0.91
CA ALA A 13 -1.90 8.53 0.39
C ALA A 13 -2.88 8.66 -0.79
N LEU A 14 -3.01 7.61 -1.61
CA LEU A 14 -3.94 7.55 -2.73
C LEU A 14 -5.37 7.79 -2.26
N LYS A 15 -5.79 7.16 -1.16
CA LYS A 15 -7.13 7.34 -0.60
C LYS A 15 -7.35 8.74 -0.03
N GLU A 16 -6.35 9.36 0.57
CA GLU A 16 -6.45 10.71 1.14
C GLU A 16 -6.52 11.80 0.07
N LYS A 17 -5.73 11.63 -1.00
CA LYS A 17 -5.64 12.59 -2.10
C LYS A 17 -6.76 12.44 -3.14
N TRP A 18 -7.40 11.26 -3.23
CA TRP A 18 -8.45 11.06 -4.22
C TRP A 18 -9.70 11.89 -3.91
N PRO A 19 -10.25 12.67 -4.86
CA PRO A 19 -11.42 13.50 -4.61
C PRO A 19 -12.62 12.67 -4.15
N LYS A 20 -13.22 13.07 -3.02
CA LYS A 20 -14.34 12.35 -2.38
C LYS A 20 -15.59 12.26 -3.26
N HIS A 21 -15.83 13.27 -4.08
CA HIS A 21 -16.99 13.38 -4.96
C HIS A 21 -16.69 12.97 -6.41
N SER A 22 -15.58 12.27 -6.65
CA SER A 22 -15.25 11.75 -7.97
C SER A 22 -16.05 10.46 -8.28
N PRO A 23 -16.45 10.24 -9.55
CA PRO A 23 -17.05 8.99 -10.00
C PRO A 23 -16.17 7.75 -9.73
N GLU A 24 -14.86 7.92 -9.64
CA GLU A 24 -13.86 6.86 -9.46
C GLU A 24 -13.68 6.47 -7.98
N ARG A 25 -14.18 7.27 -7.03
CA ARG A 25 -14.03 7.03 -5.59
C ARG A 25 -14.46 5.62 -5.15
N PRO A 26 -15.60 5.06 -5.60
CA PRO A 26 -15.99 3.70 -5.23
C PRO A 26 -15.02 2.63 -5.73
N GLN A 27 -14.36 2.86 -6.86
CA GLN A 27 -13.37 1.92 -7.42
C GLN A 27 -12.10 1.92 -6.57
N VAL A 28 -11.63 3.10 -6.17
CA VAL A 28 -10.49 3.26 -5.26
C VAL A 28 -10.77 2.58 -3.92
N GLU A 29 -11.96 2.78 -3.35
CA GLU A 29 -12.32 2.13 -2.08
C GLU A 29 -12.39 0.60 -2.20
N ARG A 30 -12.88 0.08 -3.33
CA ARG A 30 -12.91 -1.37 -3.60
C ARG A 30 -11.50 -1.94 -3.73
N LEU A 31 -10.61 -1.24 -4.42
CA LEU A 31 -9.21 -1.64 -4.54
C LEU A 31 -8.57 -1.74 -3.15
N MET A 32 -8.71 -0.67 -2.35
CA MET A 32 -8.17 -0.59 -0.99
C MET A 32 -8.67 -1.68 -0.04
N LYS A 33 -9.96 -2.05 -0.13
CA LYS A 33 -10.56 -3.10 0.70
C LYS A 33 -10.33 -4.52 0.17
N GLY A 34 -9.91 -4.66 -1.09
CA GLY A 34 -9.80 -5.95 -1.78
C GLY A 34 -8.35 -6.37 -2.00
N PRO A 35 -7.83 -6.36 -3.25
CA PRO A 35 -6.54 -6.95 -3.58
C PRO A 35 -5.35 -6.35 -2.81
N VAL A 36 -5.34 -5.03 -2.59
CA VAL A 36 -4.20 -4.37 -1.94
C VAL A 36 -4.23 -4.49 -0.41
N SER A 37 -5.33 -4.97 0.19
CA SER A 37 -5.44 -5.14 1.64
C SER A 37 -4.46 -6.16 2.24
N ARG A 38 -3.90 -7.04 1.40
CA ARG A 38 -2.89 -8.05 1.77
C ARG A 38 -1.47 -7.50 1.74
N TYR A 39 -1.28 -6.28 1.24
CA TYR A 39 0.01 -5.62 1.16
C TYR A 39 0.18 -4.74 2.40
N ARG A 40 1.25 -4.96 3.15
CA ARG A 40 1.63 -4.11 4.29
C ARG A 40 2.75 -3.18 3.88
N ARG A 41 2.56 -1.88 4.12
CA ARG A 41 3.59 -0.87 3.91
C ARG A 41 4.77 -1.18 4.82
N ARG A 42 5.98 -1.28 4.26
CA ARG A 42 7.21 -1.36 5.03
C ARG A 42 7.70 0.06 5.29
N ALA A 43 8.08 0.33 6.54
CA ALA A 43 8.83 1.54 6.86
C ALA A 43 10.20 1.42 6.20
N VAL A 44 10.49 2.30 5.24
CA VAL A 44 11.84 2.44 4.69
C VAL A 44 12.60 3.37 5.63
N GLN A 45 13.43 2.80 6.50
CA GLN A 45 14.34 3.60 7.33
C GLN A 45 15.59 3.94 6.49
N GLY A 46 15.74 5.22 6.19
CA GLY A 46 16.87 5.77 5.44
C GLY A 46 16.60 7.23 5.13
N GLY A 47 17.40 8.14 5.70
CA GLY A 47 17.27 9.57 5.42
C GLY A 47 17.55 9.84 3.95
N GLY A 48 16.55 10.32 3.22
CA GLY A 48 16.69 10.74 1.82
C GLY A 48 15.88 9.98 0.79
N PHE A 49 15.02 9.02 1.16
CA PHE A 49 14.31 8.26 0.12
C PHE A 49 13.15 9.04 -0.53
N TRP A 50 12.37 9.87 0.19
CA TRP A 50 11.35 10.75 -0.41
C TRP A 50 11.16 12.03 0.43
N GLY A 51 11.29 13.20 -0.19
CA GLY A 51 11.19 14.52 0.47
C GLY A 51 9.89 15.25 0.14
N GLU A 52 9.68 16.44 0.72
CA GLU A 52 8.48 17.28 0.51
C GLU A 52 8.21 17.60 -0.97
N SER A 53 9.22 17.54 -1.85
CA SER A 53 9.05 17.79 -3.29
C SER A 53 8.38 16.66 -4.09
N ASP A 54 8.23 15.44 -3.54
CA ASP A 54 7.55 14.30 -4.20
C ASP A 54 6.01 14.33 -4.00
N GLU A 55 5.50 15.52 -3.69
CA GLU A 55 4.23 15.83 -3.03
C GLU A 55 2.97 15.39 -3.78
N SER A 56 3.05 15.05 -5.07
CA SER A 56 1.89 14.65 -5.85
C SER A 56 1.47 13.20 -5.53
N PHE A 57 2.40 12.24 -5.54
CA PHE A 57 2.11 10.82 -5.27
C PHE A 57 3.34 10.13 -4.63
N PRO A 58 3.42 10.05 -3.29
CA PRO A 58 4.56 9.40 -2.64
C PRO A 58 4.57 7.91 -3.01
N MET A 59 5.74 7.36 -3.30
CA MET A 59 5.90 5.92 -3.50
C MET A 59 6.09 5.19 -2.16
N ALA A 60 5.66 3.94 -2.11
CA ALA A 60 5.80 3.08 -0.95
C ALA A 60 6.23 1.66 -1.34
N VAL A 61 6.99 1.04 -0.44
CA VAL A 61 7.35 -0.38 -0.53
C VAL A 61 6.36 -1.17 0.31
N TYR A 62 5.82 -2.23 -0.29
CA TYR A 62 4.89 -3.15 0.35
C TYR A 62 5.44 -4.56 0.38
N SER A 63 5.11 -5.30 1.43
CA SER A 63 5.27 -6.75 1.51
C SER A 63 3.93 -7.46 1.46
N PHE A 64 3.83 -8.52 0.69
CA PHE A 64 2.64 -9.36 0.62
C PHE A 64 2.56 -10.33 1.81
N GLU A 65 1.48 -10.23 2.61
CA GLU A 65 1.17 -11.19 3.66
C GLU A 65 0.47 -12.41 3.06
N ASN A 66 1.21 -13.50 2.90
CA ASN A 66 0.63 -14.79 2.52
C ASN A 66 -0.01 -15.43 3.77
N ARG A 67 -1.33 -15.30 3.94
CA ARG A 67 -2.09 -15.85 5.09
C ARG A 67 -2.21 -17.38 5.07
N THR A 68 -1.17 -18.10 4.67
CA THR A 68 -1.22 -19.55 4.44
C THR A 68 -0.44 -20.38 5.45
N ARG A 69 -0.01 -19.83 6.59
CA ARG A 69 0.70 -20.62 7.63
C ARG A 69 0.50 -20.15 9.07
N GLU A 70 -0.75 -19.98 9.50
CA GLU A 70 -1.03 -19.80 10.94
C GLU A 70 -2.21 -20.65 11.44
N LYS A 71 -2.46 -21.79 10.78
CA LYS A 71 -3.39 -22.83 11.25
C LYS A 71 -2.76 -24.25 11.31
N ALA A 72 -1.44 -24.35 11.32
CA ALA A 72 -0.74 -25.64 11.36
C ALA A 72 0.28 -25.76 12.52
N ARG A 73 0.05 -25.02 13.62
CA ARG A 73 0.79 -25.16 14.88
C ARG A 73 -0.14 -24.90 16.06
N ILE A 74 -1.11 -25.78 16.28
CA ILE A 74 -1.64 -26.15 17.60
C ILE A 74 -1.89 -27.65 17.55
#